data_AF-A0A436QSU4-F1
#
_entry.id   AF-A0A436QSU4-F1
#
_cell.length_a   1.000
_cell.length_b   1.000
_cell.length_c   1.000
_cell.angle_alpha   90.00
_cell.angle_beta   90.00
_cell.angle_gamma   90.00
#
_symmetry.space_group_name_H-M   'P 1'
#
loop_
_entity.id
_entity.type
_entity.pdbx_description
1 polymer ?
#
loop_
_entity_poly.entity_id
_entity_poly.type
_entity_poly.pdbx_seq_one_letter_code
_entity_poly.pdbx_strand_id
1 'polypeptide(L)'
;MQPQPAPERRAIIYLAWMGLGPALLIMIASLFTGTGESWGATMYNLVGALAIALLGHRLGATELRRLTVLALLCVVAVSSAYAVTRWTGCNVRGHLQPMCWPAQSISRTAEAIWHDAVPGPLGIVGGEDGVARLAGLEAADQPSIFTALDRRLAPWITDQRLRDQGMLLVWPKGWPLTPQQLAWTDGLPVKTVSFDWSLRAPPLEINFAVIPPGRSS
;
A
#
# COMPACT_ATOMS: atom_id res chain seq x y z
N MET A 1 29.74 -37.24 -14.21
CA MET A 1 29.07 -36.52 -13.11
C MET A 1 29.62 -37.03 -11.79
N GLN A 2 30.32 -36.20 -11.01
CA GLN A 2 30.66 -36.54 -9.63
C GLN A 2 29.39 -36.46 -8.76
N PRO A 3 29.15 -37.41 -7.82
CA PRO A 3 28.04 -37.31 -6.89
C PRO A 3 28.26 -36.10 -5.98
N GLN A 4 27.28 -35.19 -5.90
CA GLN A 4 27.34 -34.11 -4.92
C GLN A 4 27.46 -34.68 -3.51
N PRO A 5 28.30 -34.13 -2.63
CA PRO A 5 28.33 -34.55 -1.24
C PRO A 5 26.98 -34.28 -0.58
N ALA A 6 26.49 -35.23 0.22
CA ALA A 6 25.26 -35.05 0.98
C ALA A 6 25.37 -33.79 1.86
N PRO A 7 24.31 -32.97 1.95
CA PRO A 7 24.34 -31.73 2.72
C PRO A 7 24.71 -32.01 4.19
N GLU A 8 25.67 -31.25 4.71
CA GLU A 8 26.16 -31.42 6.07
C GLU A 8 25.00 -31.30 7.09
N ARG A 9 24.99 -32.19 8.09
CA ARG A 9 23.96 -32.23 9.14
C ARG A 9 23.78 -30.87 9.85
N ARG A 10 24.84 -30.07 9.95
CA ARG A 10 24.81 -28.71 10.49
C ARG A 10 24.07 -27.72 9.59
N ALA A 11 24.23 -27.82 8.28
CA ALA A 11 23.49 -26.99 7.32
C ALA A 11 21.98 -27.30 7.37
N ILE A 12 21.60 -28.57 7.52
CA ILE A 12 20.20 -28.97 7.68
C ILE A 12 19.60 -28.44 8.98
N ILE A 13 20.32 -28.57 10.10
CA ILE A 13 19.87 -28.04 11.41
C ILE A 13 19.75 -26.52 11.37
N TYR A 14 20.71 -25.84 10.74
CA TYR A 14 20.67 -24.39 10.56
C TYR A 14 19.47 -23.94 9.72
N LEU A 15 19.24 -24.59 8.57
CA LEU A 15 18.09 -24.29 7.70
C LEU A 15 16.75 -24.61 8.38
N ALA A 16 16.67 -25.67 9.18
CA ALA A 16 15.49 -25.98 9.96
C ALA A 16 15.24 -24.92 11.06
N TRP A 17 16.28 -24.49 11.78
CA TRP A 17 16.14 -23.48 12.82
C TRP A 17 15.83 -22.08 12.25
N MET A 18 16.50 -21.68 11.18
CA MET A 18 16.27 -20.38 10.51
C MET A 18 14.96 -20.36 9.71
N GLY A 19 14.55 -21.49 9.13
CA GLY A 19 13.34 -21.57 8.31
C GLY A 19 12.05 -21.85 9.11
N LEU A 20 12.09 -22.77 10.07
CA LEU A 20 10.92 -23.11 10.89
C LEU A 20 10.84 -22.34 12.21
N GLY A 21 11.97 -21.96 12.81
CA GLY A 21 11.99 -21.31 14.13
C GLY A 21 11.22 -19.99 14.16
N PRO A 22 11.55 -19.01 13.30
CA PRO A 22 10.80 -17.76 13.20
C PRO A 22 9.34 -17.96 12.80
N ALA A 23 9.06 -18.91 11.90
CA ALA A 23 7.70 -19.20 11.44
C ALA A 23 6.81 -19.76 12.57
N LEU A 24 7.33 -20.68 13.39
CA LEU A 24 6.63 -21.22 14.57
C LEU A 24 6.42 -20.14 15.64
N LEU A 25 7.43 -19.31 15.91
CA LEU A 25 7.31 -18.21 16.87
C LEU A 25 6.28 -17.17 16.42
N ILE A 26 6.24 -16.82 15.12
CA ILE A 26 5.23 -15.92 14.56
C ILE A 26 3.85 -16.56 14.60
N MET A 27 3.71 -17.86 14.29
CA MET A 27 2.43 -18.55 14.34
C MET A 27 1.86 -18.57 15.76
N ILE A 28 2.70 -18.86 16.76
CA ILE A 28 2.32 -18.81 18.18
C ILE A 28 1.96 -17.37 18.58
N ALA A 29 2.80 -16.39 18.25
CA ALA A 29 2.54 -14.97 18.55
C ALA A 29 1.26 -14.45 17.87
N SER A 30 0.96 -14.93 16.67
CA SER A 30 -0.24 -14.56 15.90
C SER A 30 -1.52 -15.11 16.52
N LEU A 31 -1.46 -16.29 17.13
CA LEU A 31 -2.58 -16.85 17.91
C LEU A 31 -2.98 -15.94 19.07
N PHE A 32 -2.02 -15.22 19.66
CA PHE A 32 -2.27 -14.33 20.79
C PHE A 32 -2.55 -12.87 20.40
N THR A 33 -2.07 -12.41 19.24
CA THR A 33 -2.13 -10.98 18.84
C THR A 33 -3.10 -10.68 17.70
N GLY A 34 -3.54 -11.68 16.92
CA GLY A 34 -4.46 -11.49 15.80
C GLY A 34 -3.87 -10.76 14.58
N THR A 35 -2.59 -10.38 14.61
CA THR A 35 -1.89 -9.56 13.59
C THR A 35 -0.88 -10.34 12.75
N GLY A 36 -1.19 -11.58 12.37
CA GLY A 36 -0.20 -12.54 11.89
C GLY A 36 0.05 -12.64 10.38
N GLU A 37 -0.88 -12.21 9.53
CA GLU A 37 -0.89 -12.71 8.15
C GLU A 37 0.15 -12.04 7.23
N SER A 38 0.49 -10.78 7.45
CA SER A 38 1.37 -10.03 6.54
C SER A 38 2.86 -10.28 6.74
N TRP A 39 3.29 -10.65 7.96
CA TRP A 39 4.71 -10.84 8.30
C TRP A 39 5.19 -12.29 8.18
N GLY A 40 4.27 -13.27 8.19
CA GLY A 40 4.61 -14.68 7.99
C GLY A 40 4.88 -15.05 6.53
N ALA A 41 4.28 -14.33 5.57
CA ALA A 41 4.34 -14.64 4.15
C ALA A 41 5.77 -14.74 3.58
N THR A 42 6.67 -13.84 3.99
CA THR A 42 8.08 -13.85 3.57
C THR A 42 8.87 -15.01 4.15
N MET A 43 8.49 -15.51 5.34
CA MET A 43 9.18 -16.62 6.00
C MET A 43 8.85 -17.97 5.35
N TYR A 44 7.65 -18.14 4.78
CA TYR A 44 7.27 -19.36 4.06
C TYR A 44 8.12 -19.64 2.82
N ASN A 45 8.82 -18.64 2.26
CA ASN A 45 9.76 -18.84 1.15
C ASN A 45 10.91 -19.79 1.52
N LEU A 46 11.31 -19.86 2.79
CA LEU A 46 12.38 -20.74 3.26
C LEU A 46 11.96 -22.21 3.30
N VAL A 47 10.66 -22.50 3.41
CA VAL A 47 10.13 -23.87 3.38
C VAL A 47 10.37 -24.54 2.03
N GLY A 48 10.22 -23.79 0.93
CA GLY A 48 10.51 -24.28 -0.42
C GLY A 48 12.00 -24.60 -0.62
N ALA A 49 12.88 -23.71 -0.14
CA ALA A 49 14.33 -23.94 -0.19
C ALA A 49 14.77 -25.13 0.66
N LEU A 50 14.19 -25.30 1.85
CA LEU A 50 14.45 -26.44 2.74
C LEU A 50 14.00 -27.76 2.10
N ALA A 51 12.83 -27.79 1.45
CA ALA A 51 12.33 -28.96 0.75
C ALA A 51 13.27 -29.39 -0.39
N ILE A 52 13.77 -28.44 -1.18
CA ILE A 52 14.73 -28.71 -2.26
C ILE A 52 16.08 -29.17 -1.69
N ALA A 53 16.56 -28.58 -0.60
CA ALA A 53 17.82 -28.98 0.04
C ALA A 53 17.77 -30.42 0.60
N LEU A 54 16.61 -30.85 1.11
CA LEU A 54 16.43 -32.19 1.68
C LEU A 54 16.15 -33.27 0.63
N LEU A 55 15.38 -32.94 -0.42
CA LEU A 55 14.93 -33.93 -1.42
C LEU A 55 15.73 -33.87 -2.73
N GLY A 56 16.42 -32.76 -3.01
CA GLY A 56 17.14 -32.52 -4.27
C GLY A 56 18.22 -33.57 -4.57
N HIS A 57 18.84 -34.14 -3.54
CA HIS A 57 19.88 -35.15 -3.70
C HIS A 57 19.34 -36.53 -4.12
N ARG A 58 18.03 -36.78 -3.99
CA ARG A 58 17.37 -38.04 -4.40
C ARG A 58 16.61 -37.94 -5.73
N LEU A 59 16.57 -36.76 -6.33
CA LEU A 59 15.79 -36.49 -7.55
C LEU A 59 16.70 -36.55 -8.77
N GLY A 60 16.36 -37.38 -9.75
CA GLY A 60 17.01 -37.39 -11.07
C GLY A 60 16.70 -36.11 -11.87
N ALA A 61 17.45 -35.88 -12.95
CA ALA A 61 17.26 -34.70 -13.80
C ALA A 61 15.84 -34.60 -14.41
N THR A 62 15.20 -35.75 -14.68
CA THR A 62 13.85 -35.83 -15.24
C THR A 62 12.77 -35.46 -14.21
N GLU A 63 12.88 -35.99 -12.99
CA GLU A 63 12.00 -35.66 -11.86
C GLU A 63 12.13 -34.19 -11.47
N LEU A 64 13.35 -33.65 -11.45
CA LEU A 64 13.59 -32.24 -11.16
C LEU A 64 12.93 -31.35 -12.22
N ARG A 65 13.06 -31.69 -13.51
CA ARG A 65 12.40 -30.97 -14.61
C ARG A 65 10.88 -31.01 -14.50
N ARG A 66 10.28 -32.16 -14.16
CA ARG A 66 8.83 -32.27 -13.93
C ARG A 66 8.37 -31.42 -12.75
N LEU A 67 9.10 -31.43 -11.64
CA LEU A 67 8.81 -30.58 -10.48
C LEU A 67 8.90 -29.09 -10.82
N THR A 68 9.91 -28.68 -11.59
CA THR A 68 10.03 -27.28 -12.04
C THR A 68 8.85 -26.87 -12.91
N VAL A 69 8.42 -27.72 -13.86
CA VAL A 69 7.25 -27.44 -14.71
C VAL A 69 5.98 -27.36 -13.85
N LEU A 70 5.79 -28.29 -12.90
CA LEU A 70 4.63 -28.27 -12.01
C LEU A 70 4.61 -27.02 -11.12
N ALA A 71 5.76 -26.64 -10.55
CA ALA A 71 5.90 -25.42 -9.76
C ALA A 71 5.60 -24.17 -10.60
N LEU A 72 6.12 -24.10 -11.83
CA LEU A 72 5.84 -22.98 -12.73
C LEU A 72 4.35 -22.90 -13.09
N LEU A 73 3.71 -24.04 -13.35
CA LEU A 73 2.26 -24.11 -13.57
C LEU A 73 1.49 -23.65 -12.33
N CYS A 74 1.88 -24.09 -11.13
CA CYS A 74 1.27 -23.63 -9.88
C CYS A 74 1.41 -22.12 -9.69
N VAL A 75 2.59 -21.55 -9.94
CA VAL A 75 2.83 -20.11 -9.84
C VAL A 75 1.92 -19.35 -10.81
N VAL A 76 1.89 -19.74 -12.08
CA VAL A 76 1.04 -19.11 -13.09
C VAL A 76 -0.45 -19.25 -12.74
N ALA A 77 -0.87 -20.42 -12.28
CA ALA A 77 -2.26 -20.68 -11.89
C ALA A 77 -2.69 -19.84 -10.67
N VAL A 78 -1.84 -19.76 -9.63
CA VAL A 78 -2.14 -18.97 -8.43
C VAL A 78 -2.11 -17.48 -8.74
N SER A 79 -1.12 -17.00 -9.49
CA SER A 79 -1.03 -15.59 -9.89
C SER A 79 -2.22 -15.16 -10.76
N SER A 80 -2.64 -16.01 -11.71
CA SER A 80 -3.81 -15.72 -12.54
C SER A 80 -5.11 -15.76 -11.74
N ALA A 81 -5.30 -16.77 -10.87
CA ALA A 81 -6.45 -16.82 -9.97
C ALA A 81 -6.50 -15.61 -9.02
N TYR A 82 -5.35 -15.17 -8.51
CA TYR A 82 -5.24 -13.96 -7.71
C TYR A 82 -5.63 -12.71 -8.53
N ALA A 83 -5.08 -12.55 -9.74
CA ALA A 83 -5.43 -11.42 -10.60
C ALA A 83 -6.93 -11.37 -10.91
N VAL A 84 -7.54 -12.52 -11.23
CA VAL A 84 -8.98 -12.64 -11.50
C VAL A 84 -9.81 -12.31 -10.25
N THR A 85 -9.47 -12.84 -9.08
CA THR A 85 -10.22 -12.57 -7.84
C THR A 85 -10.11 -11.11 -7.41
N ARG A 86 -8.95 -10.47 -7.57
CA ARG A 86 -8.77 -9.03 -7.31
C ARG A 86 -9.55 -8.18 -8.30
N TRP A 87 -9.44 -8.47 -9.59
CA TRP A 87 -10.15 -7.72 -10.64
C TRP A 87 -11.67 -7.82 -10.47
N THR A 88 -12.18 -9.03 -10.22
CA THR A 88 -13.62 -9.24 -9.94
C THR A 88 -14.06 -8.57 -8.64
N GLY A 89 -13.22 -8.57 -7.60
CA GLY A 89 -13.46 -7.86 -6.36
C GLY A 89 -13.65 -6.35 -6.55
N CYS A 90 -12.71 -5.70 -7.25
CA CYS A 90 -12.75 -4.26 -7.53
C CYS A 90 -13.89 -3.88 -8.50
N ASN A 91 -13.98 -4.56 -9.65
CA ASN A 91 -14.83 -4.12 -10.77
C ASN A 91 -16.27 -4.65 -10.72
N VAL A 92 -16.48 -5.84 -10.15
CA VAL A 92 -17.77 -6.53 -10.22
C VAL A 92 -18.48 -6.52 -8.87
N ARG A 93 -17.78 -6.82 -7.78
CA ARG A 93 -18.36 -6.84 -6.43
C ARG A 93 -18.46 -5.44 -5.80
N GLY A 94 -17.71 -4.47 -6.29
CA GLY A 94 -17.75 -3.10 -5.78
C GLY A 94 -17.28 -2.98 -4.33
N HIS A 95 -16.32 -3.81 -3.91
CA HIS A 95 -15.64 -3.63 -2.62
C HIS A 95 -14.42 -2.71 -2.80
N LEU A 96 -14.47 -1.53 -2.18
CA LEU A 96 -13.38 -0.56 -2.24
C LEU A 96 -12.21 -1.04 -1.38
N GLN A 97 -11.36 -1.88 -1.96
CA GLN A 97 -10.11 -2.31 -1.34
C GLN A 97 -9.01 -1.30 -1.66
N PRO A 98 -7.98 -1.14 -0.80
CA PRO A 98 -6.90 -0.17 -1.01
C PRO A 98 -6.25 -0.21 -2.39
N MET A 99 -6.17 -1.39 -3.03
CA MET A 99 -5.57 -1.55 -4.36
C MET A 99 -6.48 -1.13 -5.53
N CYS A 100 -7.78 -0.94 -5.30
CA CYS A 100 -8.74 -0.53 -6.33
C CYS A 100 -8.84 0.99 -6.45
N TRP A 101 -8.16 1.75 -5.58
CA TRP A 101 -8.23 3.20 -5.57
C TRP A 101 -7.53 3.79 -6.80
N PRO A 102 -8.12 4.78 -7.48
CA PRO A 102 -7.55 5.36 -8.69
C PRO A 102 -6.52 6.45 -8.32
N ALA A 103 -5.46 6.07 -7.60
CA ALA A 103 -4.45 6.95 -7.01
C ALA A 103 -3.90 7.99 -8.00
N GLN A 104 -3.53 7.55 -9.21
CA GLN A 104 -2.98 8.42 -10.24
C GLN A 104 -3.92 9.56 -10.62
N SER A 105 -5.21 9.25 -10.80
CA SER A 105 -6.21 10.26 -11.13
C SER A 105 -6.43 11.24 -9.98
N ILE A 106 -6.44 10.73 -8.74
CA ILE A 106 -6.61 11.55 -7.53
C ILE A 106 -5.42 12.50 -7.37
N SER A 107 -4.18 12.00 -7.50
CA SER A 107 -2.96 12.81 -7.45
C SER A 107 -2.93 13.89 -8.52
N ARG A 108 -3.19 13.55 -9.79
CA ARG A 108 -3.22 14.54 -10.89
C ARG A 108 -4.29 15.60 -10.69
N THR A 109 -5.46 15.20 -10.18
CA THR A 109 -6.55 16.14 -9.90
C THR A 109 -6.18 17.07 -8.75
N ALA A 110 -5.54 16.54 -7.71
CA ALA A 110 -5.07 17.33 -6.58
C ALA A 110 -4.09 18.44 -7.02
N GLU A 111 -3.12 18.09 -7.87
CA GLU A 111 -2.17 19.06 -8.44
C GLU A 111 -2.84 20.09 -9.34
N ALA A 112 -3.73 19.64 -10.24
CA ALA A 112 -4.46 20.55 -11.12
C ALA A 112 -5.29 21.57 -10.31
N ILE A 113 -5.99 21.10 -9.27
CA ILE A 113 -6.78 21.97 -8.38
C ILE A 113 -5.88 22.96 -7.63
N TRP A 114 -4.70 22.53 -7.20
CA TRP A 114 -3.74 23.41 -6.55
C TRP A 114 -3.22 24.49 -7.50
N HIS A 115 -2.73 24.10 -8.68
CA HIS A 115 -2.15 25.03 -9.65
C HIS A 115 -3.17 26.00 -10.25
N ASP A 116 -4.45 25.64 -10.30
CA ASP A 116 -5.53 26.55 -10.69
C ASP A 116 -5.69 27.71 -9.69
N ALA A 117 -5.33 27.50 -8.42
CA ALA A 117 -5.61 28.44 -7.32
C ALA A 117 -4.36 29.13 -6.76
N VAL A 118 -3.20 28.47 -6.78
CA VAL A 118 -1.96 28.98 -6.17
C VAL A 118 -0.81 28.92 -7.18
N PRO A 119 -0.10 30.04 -7.40
CA PRO A 119 1.11 30.02 -8.22
C PRO A 119 2.25 29.35 -7.44
N GLY A 120 2.57 28.10 -7.80
CA GLY A 120 3.67 27.34 -7.21
C GLY A 120 3.38 25.83 -7.14
N PRO A 121 4.39 25.03 -6.77
CA PRO A 121 4.22 23.59 -6.59
C PRO A 121 3.34 23.27 -5.37
N LEU A 122 2.61 22.16 -5.44
CA LEU A 122 1.86 21.61 -4.33
C LEU A 122 2.84 21.07 -3.28
N GLY A 123 3.05 21.83 -2.20
CA GLY A 123 4.04 21.48 -1.17
C GLY A 123 3.52 20.56 -0.07
N ILE A 124 2.23 20.66 0.26
CA ILE A 124 1.62 19.97 1.42
C ILE A 124 0.20 19.52 1.07
N VAL A 125 -0.09 18.25 1.35
CA VAL A 125 -1.43 17.67 1.25
C VAL A 125 -1.83 17.11 2.60
N GLY A 126 -3.02 17.45 3.10
CA GLY A 126 -3.55 16.95 4.36
C GLY A 126 -5.04 16.62 4.26
N GLY A 127 -5.63 16.12 5.35
CA GLY A 127 -7.06 15.81 5.42
C GLY A 127 -7.32 14.41 5.96
N GLU A 128 -8.23 13.66 5.33
CA GLU A 128 -8.43 12.24 5.67
C GLU A 128 -7.23 11.44 5.16
N ASP A 129 -6.58 10.66 6.03
CA ASP A 129 -5.27 10.04 5.77
C ASP A 129 -5.23 9.14 4.55
N GLY A 130 -6.30 8.36 4.31
CA GLY A 130 -6.42 7.51 3.14
C GLY A 130 -6.34 8.31 1.85
N VAL A 131 -7.21 9.31 1.70
CA VAL A 131 -7.30 10.18 0.53
C VAL A 131 -6.08 11.08 0.40
N ALA A 132 -5.61 11.68 1.49
CA ALA A 132 -4.45 12.57 1.49
C ALA A 132 -3.20 11.86 0.99
N ARG A 133 -3.00 10.60 1.42
CA ARG A 133 -1.91 9.77 0.91
C ARG A 133 -2.07 9.48 -0.58
N LEU A 134 -3.27 9.20 -1.07
CA LEU A 134 -3.52 8.93 -2.48
C LEU A 134 -3.39 10.18 -3.37
N ALA A 135 -3.67 11.35 -2.83
CA ALA A 135 -3.47 12.62 -3.51
C ALA A 135 -1.99 13.04 -3.59
N GLY A 136 -1.15 12.58 -2.66
CA GLY A 136 0.29 12.88 -2.67
C GLY A 136 1.18 11.81 -3.31
N LEU A 137 0.76 10.54 -3.35
CA LEU A 137 1.63 9.41 -3.68
C LEU A 137 2.19 9.45 -5.10
N GLU A 138 1.38 9.86 -6.08
CA GLU A 138 1.75 9.87 -7.50
C GLU A 138 1.73 11.30 -8.09
N ALA A 139 1.76 12.31 -7.23
CA ALA A 139 1.86 13.71 -7.64
C ALA A 139 3.29 14.01 -8.13
N ALA A 140 3.39 14.71 -9.26
CA ALA A 140 4.66 15.16 -9.84
C ALA A 140 5.43 16.13 -8.93
N ASP A 141 4.74 16.99 -8.20
CA ASP A 141 5.29 17.97 -7.26
C ASP A 141 5.81 17.35 -5.96
N GLN A 142 5.52 16.06 -5.71
CA GLN A 142 5.93 15.31 -4.52
C GLN A 142 5.62 16.02 -3.19
N PRO A 143 4.35 16.35 -2.92
CA PRO A 143 3.96 17.01 -1.69
C PRO A 143 4.28 16.19 -0.45
N SER A 144 4.56 16.88 0.65
CA SER A 144 4.60 16.25 1.97
C SER A 144 3.17 15.96 2.45
N ILE A 145 2.93 14.72 2.89
CA ILE A 145 1.63 14.32 3.45
C ILE A 145 1.58 14.75 4.92
N PHE A 146 0.58 15.54 5.29
CA PHE A 146 0.34 15.97 6.67
C PHE A 146 -0.54 14.96 7.41
N THR A 147 0.09 13.83 7.75
CA THR A 147 -0.56 12.67 8.40
C THR A 147 -1.33 13.06 9.65
N ALA A 148 -2.60 12.68 9.69
CA ALA A 148 -3.62 12.97 10.70
C ALA A 148 -3.74 14.45 11.07
N LEU A 149 -3.17 15.35 10.25
CA LEU A 149 -2.96 16.76 10.57
C LEU A 149 -2.25 16.97 11.93
N ASP A 150 -1.42 15.99 12.33
CA ASP A 150 -0.67 16.00 13.59
C ASP A 150 0.83 16.15 13.34
N ARG A 151 1.40 17.23 13.87
CA ARG A 151 2.82 17.56 13.74
C ARG A 151 3.73 16.59 14.49
N ARG A 152 3.19 15.79 15.43
CA ARG A 152 3.95 14.70 16.07
C ARG A 152 4.24 13.57 15.08
N LEU A 153 3.36 13.37 14.10
CA LEU A 153 3.50 12.36 13.05
C LEU A 153 4.23 12.92 11.81
N ALA A 154 4.11 14.23 11.56
CA ALA A 154 4.79 14.93 10.46
C ALA A 154 5.59 16.16 10.97
N PRO A 155 6.69 15.96 11.73
CA PRO A 155 7.44 17.06 12.37
C PRO A 155 8.15 18.00 11.39
N TRP A 156 8.34 17.58 10.13
CA TRP A 156 8.89 18.42 9.06
C TRP A 156 7.88 19.43 8.49
N ILE A 157 6.61 19.38 8.94
CA ILE A 157 5.56 20.34 8.60
C ILE A 157 5.39 21.29 9.79
N THR A 158 6.05 22.45 9.72
CA THR A 158 5.98 23.49 10.76
C THR A 158 4.88 24.50 10.45
N ASP A 159 4.44 25.27 11.46
CA ASP A 159 3.45 26.33 11.23
C ASP A 159 3.94 27.38 10.25
N GLN A 160 5.26 27.66 10.27
CA GLN A 160 5.86 28.56 9.31
C GLN A 160 5.75 27.96 7.89
N ARG A 161 6.07 26.68 7.70
CA ARG A 161 5.95 26.03 6.41
C ARG A 161 4.51 25.98 5.90
N LEU A 162 3.54 25.70 6.78
CA LEU A 162 2.11 25.75 6.44
C LEU A 162 1.67 27.15 6.00
N ARG A 163 2.14 28.20 6.69
CA ARG A 163 1.86 29.58 6.27
C ARG A 163 2.56 29.93 4.96
N ASP A 164 3.80 29.53 4.76
CA ASP A 164 4.60 29.93 3.60
C ASP A 164 4.19 29.17 2.32
N GLN A 165 3.78 27.91 2.45
CA GLN A 165 3.46 27.03 1.31
C GLN A 165 1.96 26.77 1.15
N GLY A 166 1.14 27.04 2.17
CA GLY A 166 -0.25 26.61 2.19
C GLY A 166 -0.39 25.08 2.27
N MET A 167 -1.61 24.60 2.06
CA MET A 167 -1.92 23.17 2.07
C MET A 167 -3.17 22.88 1.23
N LEU A 168 -3.16 21.75 0.53
CA LEU A 168 -4.38 21.19 -0.05
C LEU A 168 -5.04 20.24 0.95
N LEU A 169 -6.26 20.57 1.39
CA LEU A 169 -7.06 19.72 2.27
C LEU A 169 -7.98 18.82 1.43
N VAL A 170 -7.95 17.51 1.66
CA VAL A 170 -8.71 16.51 0.90
C VAL A 170 -9.46 15.52 1.79
N TRP A 171 -10.71 15.20 1.45
CA TRP A 171 -11.53 14.25 2.21
C TRP A 171 -12.64 13.62 1.37
N PRO A 172 -13.08 12.38 1.65
CA PRO A 172 -14.24 11.80 0.99
C PRO A 172 -15.52 12.61 1.24
N LYS A 173 -16.44 12.63 0.27
CA LYS A 173 -17.77 13.22 0.48
C LYS A 173 -18.53 12.45 1.57
N GLY A 174 -19.16 13.19 2.47
CA GLY A 174 -19.83 12.62 3.65
C GLY A 174 -18.90 12.35 4.84
N TRP A 175 -17.59 12.55 4.69
CA TRP A 175 -16.67 12.49 5.81
C TRP A 175 -16.84 13.74 6.71
N PRO A 176 -17.03 13.57 8.03
CA PRO A 176 -17.19 14.70 8.94
C PRO A 176 -15.86 15.41 9.13
N LEU A 177 -15.83 16.73 8.92
CA LEU A 177 -14.69 17.56 9.24
C LEU A 177 -14.73 17.95 10.72
N THR A 178 -13.54 18.06 11.33
CA THR A 178 -13.39 18.60 12.68
C THR A 178 -13.67 20.11 12.68
N PRO A 179 -14.00 20.72 13.83
CA PRO A 179 -14.22 22.17 13.92
C PRO A 179 -13.03 22.99 13.42
N GLN A 180 -11.81 22.50 13.63
CA GLN A 180 -10.58 23.12 13.14
C GLN A 180 -10.50 23.08 11.61
N GLN A 181 -10.78 21.92 11.00
CA GLN A 181 -10.79 21.78 9.55
C GLN A 181 -11.89 22.65 8.91
N LEU A 182 -13.07 22.73 9.53
CA LEU A 182 -14.14 23.61 9.09
C LEU A 182 -13.70 25.08 9.11
N ALA A 183 -13.03 25.52 10.18
CA ALA A 183 -12.50 26.88 10.27
C ALA A 183 -11.44 27.17 9.20
N TRP A 184 -10.59 26.20 8.84
CA TRP A 184 -9.62 26.35 7.76
C TRP A 184 -10.26 26.51 6.40
N THR A 185 -11.36 25.78 6.16
CA THR A 185 -12.12 25.82 4.90
C THR A 185 -13.15 26.94 4.82
N ASP A 186 -13.35 27.70 5.90
CA ASP A 186 -14.39 28.72 5.95
C ASP A 186 -14.15 29.83 4.92
N GLY A 187 -15.17 30.11 4.11
CA GLY A 187 -15.11 31.03 2.98
C GLY A 187 -14.23 30.60 1.80
N LEU A 188 -13.73 29.35 1.78
CA LEU A 188 -12.98 28.80 0.65
C LEU A 188 -13.87 27.93 -0.24
N PRO A 189 -13.68 27.96 -1.58
CA PRO A 189 -14.41 27.06 -2.46
C PRO A 189 -13.96 25.62 -2.22
N VAL A 190 -14.94 24.74 -1.97
CA VAL A 190 -14.72 23.29 -1.92
C VAL A 190 -15.09 22.70 -3.28
N LYS A 191 -14.13 22.10 -3.97
CA LYS A 191 -14.36 21.41 -5.25
C LYS A 191 -14.56 19.93 -4.98
N THR A 192 -15.72 19.40 -5.36
CA THR A 192 -16.00 17.96 -5.31
C THR A 192 -15.74 17.35 -6.68
N VAL A 193 -14.93 16.29 -6.74
CA VAL A 193 -14.63 15.55 -7.97
C VAL A 193 -15.02 14.10 -7.79
N SER A 194 -15.67 13.54 -8.81
CA SER A 194 -16.05 12.12 -8.88
C SER A 194 -14.95 11.31 -9.56
N PHE A 195 -14.57 10.19 -8.95
CA PHE A 195 -13.58 9.27 -9.47
C PHE A 195 -14.19 7.89 -9.71
N ASP A 196 -14.15 7.44 -10.95
CA ASP A 196 -14.52 6.08 -11.30
C ASP A 196 -13.40 5.12 -10.88
N TRP A 197 -13.75 4.13 -10.07
CA TRP A 197 -12.82 3.13 -9.54
C TRP A 197 -13.29 1.69 -9.79
N SER A 198 -14.54 1.53 -10.24
CA SER A 198 -15.20 0.26 -10.49
C SER A 198 -16.14 0.40 -11.68
N LEU A 199 -16.38 -0.70 -12.39
CA LEU A 199 -17.35 -0.73 -13.49
C LEU A 199 -18.82 -0.72 -13.02
N ARG A 200 -19.09 -1.11 -11.77
CA ARG A 200 -20.46 -1.23 -11.23
C ARG A 200 -20.72 -0.41 -9.98
N ALA A 201 -19.69 -0.11 -9.20
CA ALA A 201 -19.86 0.63 -7.96
C ALA A 201 -20.09 2.12 -8.25
N PRO A 202 -20.77 2.86 -7.35
CA PRO A 202 -20.88 4.30 -7.47
C PRO A 202 -19.49 4.96 -7.45
N PRO A 203 -19.33 6.09 -8.16
CA PRO A 203 -18.07 6.82 -8.18
C PRO A 203 -17.70 7.29 -6.78
N LEU A 204 -16.41 7.37 -6.52
CA LEU A 204 -15.89 7.91 -5.29
C LEU A 204 -15.84 9.44 -5.41
N GLU A 205 -16.63 10.13 -4.59
CA GLU A 205 -16.60 11.59 -4.55
C GLU A 205 -15.62 12.08 -3.49
N ILE A 206 -14.69 12.93 -3.90
CA ILE A 206 -13.65 13.51 -3.03
C ILE A 206 -13.75 15.03 -3.09
N ASN A 207 -13.70 15.65 -1.92
CA ASN A 207 -13.67 17.09 -1.74
C ASN A 207 -12.22 17.57 -1.65
N PHE A 208 -11.96 18.72 -2.27
CA PHE A 208 -10.68 19.40 -2.29
C PHE A 208 -10.90 20.85 -1.87
N ALA A 209 -10.13 21.33 -0.91
CA ALA A 209 -10.07 22.75 -0.54
C ALA A 209 -8.63 23.22 -0.53
N VAL A 210 -8.36 24.29 -1.26
CA VAL A 210 -7.04 24.92 -1.34
C VAL A 210 -6.93 25.94 -0.20
N ILE A 211 -6.05 25.69 0.76
CA ILE A 211 -5.69 26.65 1.79
C ILE A 211 -4.44 27.38 1.27
N PRO A 212 -4.58 28.63 0.79
CA PRO A 212 -3.48 29.33 0.14
C PRO A 212 -2.40 29.75 1.15
N PRO A 213 -1.16 29.99 0.69
CA PRO A 213 -0.12 30.63 1.48
C PRO A 213 -0.60 31.93 2.13
N GLY A 214 -0.09 32.22 3.33
CA GLY A 214 -0.39 33.41 4.11
C GLY A 214 -1.66 33.34 4.95
N ARG A 215 -2.51 32.32 4.75
CA ARG A 215 -3.67 32.07 5.61
C ARG A 215 -3.22 31.26 6.83
N SER A 216 -3.58 31.70 8.04
CA SER A 216 -3.32 30.93 9.26
C SER A 216 -4.27 29.73 9.30
N SER A 217 -3.73 28.54 9.04
CA SER A 217 -4.28 27.25 9.48
C SER A 217 -3.88 26.98 10.93
#